data_AF-A0A392TAL2-F1
#
_entry.id   AF-A0A392TAL2-F1
#
_cell.length_a   1.000
_cell.length_b   1.000
_cell.length_c   1.000
_cell.angle_alpha   90.00
_cell.angle_beta   90.00
_cell.angle_gamma   90.00
#
_symmetry.space_group_name_H-M   'P 1'
#
loop_
_entity.id
_entity.type
_entity.pdbx_description
1 polymer ?
#
loop_
_entity_poly.entity_id
_entity_poly.type
_entity_poly.pdbx_seq_one_letter_code
_entity_poly.pdbx_strand_id
1 'polypeptide(L)'
;MAGRGNAQIADALATLANIVARDHQPGREDEMKLERFMKHKPTLFTEGYAPEGAIKWVEEVEIIFEAMGCTEENKITLGTY
;
A
#
# COMPACT_ATOMS: atom_id res chain seq x y z
N MET A 1 -12.29 -14.53 -44.06
CA MET A 1 -12.93 -14.38 -42.72
C MET A 1 -11.95 -14.51 -41.54
N ALA A 2 -10.62 -14.51 -41.73
CA ALA A 2 -9.66 -14.78 -40.64
C ALA A 2 -9.26 -13.56 -39.76
N GLY A 3 -9.55 -12.32 -40.17
CA GLY A 3 -9.10 -11.11 -39.45
C GLY A 3 -10.00 -10.66 -38.30
N ARG A 4 -11.30 -11.01 -38.31
CA ARG A 4 -12.29 -10.50 -37.36
C ARG A 4 -12.16 -11.11 -35.96
N GLY A 5 -11.81 -12.39 -35.88
CA GLY A 5 -11.59 -13.08 -34.60
C GLY A 5 -10.32 -12.58 -33.89
N ASN A 6 -9.24 -12.34 -34.63
CA ASN A 6 -7.98 -11.88 -34.07
C ASN A 6 -8.08 -10.46 -33.49
N ALA A 7 -8.86 -9.58 -34.12
CA ALA A 7 -9.10 -8.23 -33.60
C ALA A 7 -9.88 -8.24 -32.28
N GLN A 8 -10.89 -9.11 -32.14
CA GLN A 8 -11.63 -9.26 -30.87
C GLN A 8 -10.76 -9.81 -29.74
N ILE A 9 -9.87 -10.76 -30.04
CA ILE A 9 -8.93 -11.30 -29.03
C ILE A 9 -7.95 -10.23 -28.59
N ALA A 10 -7.40 -9.45 -29.53
CA ALA A 10 -6.49 -8.35 -29.22
C ALA A 10 -7.16 -7.27 -28.35
N ASP A 11 -8.42 -6.93 -28.65
CA ASP A 11 -9.20 -5.95 -27.90
C ASP A 11 -9.54 -6.43 -26.47
N ALA A 12 -9.89 -7.71 -26.32
CA ALA A 12 -10.10 -8.34 -25.02
C ALA A 12 -8.81 -8.35 -24.17
N LEU A 13 -7.66 -8.66 -24.78
CA LEU A 13 -6.36 -8.62 -24.10
C LEU A 13 -5.96 -7.19 -23.70
N ALA A 14 -6.20 -6.20 -24.57
CA ALA A 14 -5.95 -4.80 -24.25
C ALA A 14 -6.83 -4.31 -23.08
N THR A 15 -8.08 -4.74 -23.03
CA THR A 15 -9.01 -4.43 -21.93
C THR A 15 -8.51 -5.03 -20.60
N LEU A 16 -8.09 -6.29 -20.59
CA LEU A 16 -7.52 -6.94 -19.41
C LEU A 16 -6.23 -6.26 -18.94
N ALA A 17 -5.34 -5.91 -19.87
CA ALA A 17 -4.11 -5.20 -19.55
C ALA A 17 -4.38 -3.83 -18.91
N ASN A 18 -5.39 -3.11 -19.40
CA ASN A 18 -5.80 -1.82 -18.81
C ASN A 18 -6.40 -1.97 -17.40
N ILE A 19 -7.12 -3.06 -17.11
CA ILE A 19 -7.64 -3.34 -15.77
C ILE A 19 -6.49 -3.61 -14.81
N VAL A 20 -5.58 -4.52 -15.19
CA VAL A 20 -4.41 -4.86 -14.39
C VAL A 20 -3.52 -3.63 -14.15
N ALA A 21 -3.29 -2.80 -15.17
CA ALA A 21 -2.48 -1.58 -15.05
C ALA A 21 -3.11 -0.52 -14.12
N ARG A 22 -4.44 -0.44 -14.04
CA ARG A 22 -5.15 0.46 -13.13
C ARG A 22 -5.13 -0.03 -11.69
N ASP A 23 -5.29 -1.34 -11.49
CA ASP A 23 -5.27 -1.94 -10.15
C ASP A 23 -3.86 -1.96 -9.56
N HIS A 24 -2.82 -2.02 -10.39
CA HIS A 24 -1.41 -1.97 -9.99
C HIS A 24 -0.81 -0.55 -10.02
N GLN A 25 -1.64 0.50 -9.95
CA GLN A 25 -1.13 1.87 -9.81
C GLN A 25 -0.50 2.05 -8.43
N PRO A 26 0.81 2.37 -8.33
CA PRO A 26 1.52 2.48 -7.05
C PRO A 26 0.83 3.45 -6.07
N GLY A 27 0.41 4.61 -6.55
CA GLY A 27 -0.26 5.61 -5.70
C GLY A 27 -1.60 5.16 -5.12
N ARG A 28 -2.39 4.37 -5.86
CA ARG A 28 -3.66 3.82 -5.36
C ARG A 28 -3.41 2.72 -4.33
N GLU A 29 -2.40 1.87 -4.57
CA GLU A 29 -1.99 0.85 -3.60
C GLU A 29 -1.50 1.49 -2.30
N ASP A 30 -0.72 2.57 -2.38
CA ASP A 30 -0.21 3.27 -1.20
C ASP A 30 -1.33 3.96 -0.40
N GLU A 31 -2.33 4.56 -1.07
CA GLU A 31 -3.53 5.08 -0.41
C GLU A 31 -4.31 3.96 0.32
N MET A 32 -4.52 2.80 -0.31
CA MET A 32 -5.20 1.66 0.32
C MET A 32 -4.42 1.10 1.53
N LYS A 33 -3.08 1.05 1.42
CA LYS A 33 -2.20 0.66 2.53
C LYS A 33 -2.30 1.66 3.69
N LEU A 34 -2.29 2.96 3.39
CA LEU A 34 -2.42 4.03 4.39
C LEU A 34 -3.78 3.98 5.10
N GLU A 35 -4.88 3.81 4.35
CA GLU A 35 -6.21 3.64 4.96
C GLU A 35 -6.26 2.44 5.91
N ARG A 36 -5.63 1.31 5.54
CA ARG A 36 -5.55 0.13 6.40
C ARG A 36 -4.72 0.40 7.65
N PHE A 37 -3.59 1.10 7.51
CA PHE A 37 -2.76 1.50 8.64
C PHE A 37 -3.53 2.38 9.62
N MET A 38 -4.23 3.41 9.14
CA MET A 38 -5.01 4.32 9.99
C MET A 38 -6.18 3.62 10.71
N LYS A 39 -6.75 2.55 10.14
CA LYS A 39 -7.77 1.73 10.84
C LYS A 39 -7.25 1.08 12.11
N HIS A 40 -5.96 0.80 12.20
CA HIS A 40 -5.33 0.28 13.42
C HIS A 40 -5.04 1.36 14.47
N LYS A 41 -5.35 2.64 14.17
CA LYS A 41 -5.18 3.79 15.07
C LYS A 41 -3.76 3.88 15.63
N PRO A 42 -2.74 4.00 14.75
CA PRO A 42 -1.37 4.21 15.20
C PRO A 42 -1.32 5.39 16.17
N THR A 43 -0.61 5.24 17.27
CA THR A 43 -0.43 6.30 18.24
C THR A 43 0.43 7.40 17.61
N LEU A 44 0.09 8.67 17.85
CA LEU A 44 0.94 9.78 17.41
C LEU A 44 2.00 10.03 18.48
N PHE A 45 3.27 10.06 18.08
CA PHE A 45 4.32 10.49 18.97
C PHE A 45 4.27 12.01 19.13
N THR A 46 3.91 12.46 20.33
CA THR A 46 3.77 13.89 20.65
C THR A 46 4.68 14.34 21.79
N GLU A 47 5.36 13.40 22.45
CA GLU A 47 6.39 13.72 23.43
C GLU A 47 7.66 14.15 22.69
N GLY A 48 8.37 15.14 23.24
CA GLY A 48 9.60 15.68 22.64
C GLY A 48 10.79 14.73 22.76
N TYR A 49 11.94 15.23 23.23
CA TYR A 49 13.15 14.43 23.42
C TYR A 49 13.00 13.48 24.63
N ALA A 50 12.22 12.41 24.46
CA ALA A 50 12.00 11.33 25.42
C ALA A 50 12.45 10.00 24.76
N PRO A 51 13.73 9.61 24.90
CA PRO A 51 14.28 8.44 24.22
C PRO A 51 13.50 7.15 24.51
N GLU A 52 13.11 6.94 25.77
CA GLU A 52 12.34 5.77 26.20
C GLU A 52 10.92 5.79 25.62
N GLY A 53 10.30 6.97 25.57
CA GLY A 53 8.98 7.16 24.95
C GLY A 53 9.01 6.92 23.44
N ALA A 54 10.07 7.39 22.77
CA ALA A 54 10.26 7.19 21.34
C ALA A 54 10.49 5.70 21.01
N ILE A 55 11.29 4.98 21.80
CA ILE A 55 11.50 3.54 21.62
C ILE A 55 10.17 2.80 21.73
N LYS A 56 9.41 3.06 22.80
CA LYS A 56 8.12 2.40 23.01
C LYS A 56 7.12 2.73 21.89
N TRP A 57 7.12 3.97 21.40
CA TRP A 57 6.28 4.35 20.28
C TRP A 57 6.63 3.60 18.99
N VAL A 58 7.93 3.47 18.68
CA VAL A 58 8.39 2.68 17.53
C VAL A 58 7.95 1.22 17.66
N GLU A 59 8.06 0.62 18.85
CA GLU A 59 7.58 -0.76 19.10
C GLU A 59 6.07 -0.90 18.85
N GLU A 60 5.26 0.06 19.31
CA GLU A 60 3.81 0.05 19.08
C GLU A 60 3.44 0.15 17.59
N VAL A 61 4.16 1.00 16.85
CA VAL A 61 3.97 1.16 15.40
C VAL A 61 4.42 -0.10 14.63
N GLU A 62 5.52 -0.72 15.05
CA GLU A 62 6.05 -1.94 14.41
C GLU A 62 5.08 -3.12 14.52
N ILE A 63 4.36 -3.24 15.65
CA ILE A 63 3.30 -4.25 15.83
C ILE A 63 2.20 -4.08 14.77
N ILE A 64 1.84 -2.84 14.42
CA ILE A 64 0.82 -2.57 13.40
C ILE A 64 1.34 -2.99 12.02
N PHE A 65 2.60 -2.68 11.70
CA PHE A 65 3.21 -3.10 10.44
C PHE A 65 3.28 -4.62 10.31
N GLU A 66 3.62 -5.32 11.39
CA GLU A 66 3.61 -6.79 11.42
C GLU A 66 2.21 -7.35 11.21
N ALA A 67 1.19 -6.83 11.91
CA ALA A 67 -0.20 -7.25 11.76
C ALA A 67 -0.76 -7.00 10.34
N MET A 68 -0.23 -6.00 9.64
CA MET A 68 -0.58 -5.71 8.25
C MET A 68 0.17 -6.58 7.24
N GLY A 69 1.29 -7.20 7.63
CA GLY A 69 2.21 -7.90 6.74
C GLY A 69 3.02 -6.94 5.86
N CYS A 70 3.40 -5.77 6.39
CA CYS A 70 4.16 -4.79 5.64
C CYS A 70 5.57 -5.28 5.30
N THR A 71 6.00 -5.05 4.06
CA THR A 71 7.40 -5.13 3.65
C THR A 71 8.15 -3.89 4.14
N GLU A 72 9.49 -3.94 4.17
CA GLU A 72 10.31 -2.77 4.53
C GLU A 72 10.00 -1.54 3.67
N GLU A 73 9.75 -1.73 2.38
CA GLU A 73 9.33 -0.66 1.47
C GLU A 73 8.00 -0.04 1.91
N ASN A 74 7.01 -0.86 2.29
CA ASN A 74 5.73 -0.37 2.79
C ASN A 74 5.89 0.39 4.12
N LYS A 75 6.80 -0.04 5.01
CA LYS A 75 7.07 0.65 6.29
C LYS A 75 7.64 2.05 6.04
N ILE A 76 8.59 2.17 5.11
CA ILE A 76 9.18 3.47 4.74
C ILE A 76 8.10 4.39 4.18
N THR A 77 7.30 3.91 3.22
CA THR A 77 6.21 4.72 2.64
C THR A 77 5.22 5.17 3.71
N LEU A 78 4.72 4.26 4.56
CA LEU A 78 3.75 4.58 5.59
C LEU A 78 4.30 5.46 6.73
N GLY A 79 5.57 5.30 7.08
CA GLY A 79 6.22 6.14 8.11
C GLY A 79 6.53 7.56 7.65
N THR A 80 6.37 7.87 6.36
CA THR A 80 6.55 9.23 5.82
C THR A 80 5.28 10.06 5.74
N TYR A 81 4.10 9.42 5.89
CA TYR A 81 2.79 10.09 5.95
C TYR A 81 2.48 10.57 7.37
#